data_AF-A0A0G9L9S3-F1
#
_entry.id   AF-A0A0G9L9S3-F1
#
_cell.length_a   1.000
_cell.length_b   1.000
_cell.length_c   1.000
_cell.angle_alpha   90.00
_cell.angle_beta   90.00
_cell.angle_gamma   90.00
#
_symmetry.space_group_name_H-M   'P 1'
#
loop_
_entity.id
_entity.type
_entity.pdbx_description
1 polymer ?
#
loop_
_entity_poly.entity_id
_entity_poly.type
_entity_poly.pdbx_seq_one_letter_code
_entity_poly.pdbx_strand_id
1 'polypeptide(L)'
;MEDLKNAIYEILKEEIIKIVISNKVNKEVEYNKINFLLKENSKGKKYYQIEKFTDKQVFHENIEVNEIEKVLFGIVNENYKQLSAWSNESSFDLKISKKGKVFLGKKRSNNSKLSNKSHNKEKNYILKEGMIIEPLIDLGVFTKEGKVINSKYDKYKQINRFIEIIDDEIKKNDYKELTILDFGCGKSYLTFVLYYYFVEIKNINVKMIGLDLKEDVIRKCNEIAKRYRYDNLHFELGDINGYKYENNVDMVITLHACDTATDYALYNAIKWNAKMIFSVPCCQHEFNNQMQANTLPILTKYGIVKERVAALMTDAVRGNLLEAVGYKTQLLEFIDIAHSPKNILIRASKSKISMEKKDKALKEVYSLINEFNFNPTLLDLLKKDNFI
;
A
#
# COMPACT_ATOMS: atom_id res chain seq x y z
N MET A 1 -11.35 43.07 -23.88
CA MET A 1 -12.38 42.48 -22.98
C MET A 1 -13.34 41.60 -23.76
N GLU A 2 -13.85 42.05 -24.91
CA GLU A 2 -14.73 41.23 -25.77
C GLU A 2 -14.08 39.92 -26.24
N ASP A 3 -12.81 39.96 -26.64
CA ASP A 3 -12.07 38.76 -27.07
C ASP A 3 -11.97 37.67 -25.98
N LEU A 4 -11.91 38.07 -24.70
CA LEU A 4 -11.87 37.12 -23.58
C LEU A 4 -13.23 36.46 -23.36
N LYS A 5 -14.32 37.25 -23.43
CA LYS A 5 -15.69 36.72 -23.37
C LYS A 5 -15.94 35.73 -24.50
N ASN A 6 -15.59 36.11 -25.73
CA ASN A 6 -15.71 35.24 -26.90
C ASN A 6 -14.91 33.95 -26.74
N ALA A 7 -13.66 34.02 -26.24
CA ALA A 7 -12.85 32.84 -26.01
C ALA A 7 -13.42 31.90 -24.93
N ILE A 8 -13.95 32.46 -23.82
CA ILE A 8 -14.64 31.67 -22.78
C ILE A 8 -15.92 31.05 -23.34
N TYR A 9 -16.70 31.80 -24.12
CA TYR A 9 -17.90 31.30 -24.79
C TYR A 9 -17.59 30.13 -25.73
N GLU A 10 -16.53 30.22 -26.54
CA GLU A 10 -16.07 29.12 -27.41
C GLU A 10 -15.67 27.87 -26.62
N ILE A 11 -15.03 28.02 -25.46
CA ILE A 11 -14.69 26.89 -24.58
C ILE A 11 -15.96 26.23 -24.05
N LEU A 12 -16.94 27.02 -23.60
CA LEU A 12 -18.17 26.55 -22.96
C LEU A 12 -19.23 26.00 -23.92
N LYS A 13 -18.99 26.03 -25.24
CA LYS A 13 -19.79 25.28 -26.22
C LYS A 13 -19.70 23.76 -26.02
N GLU A 14 -18.65 23.29 -25.36
CA GLU A 14 -18.48 21.88 -24.98
C GLU A 14 -18.71 21.69 -23.47
N GLU A 15 -19.15 20.49 -23.07
CA GLU A 15 -19.20 20.14 -21.65
C GLU A 15 -17.76 19.98 -21.13
N ILE A 16 -17.30 20.97 -20.38
CA ILE A 16 -15.96 21.01 -19.82
C ILE A 16 -15.91 20.21 -18.52
N ILE A 17 -15.05 19.19 -18.48
CA ILE A 17 -14.87 18.32 -17.31
C ILE A 17 -13.87 18.89 -16.31
N LYS A 18 -12.91 19.70 -16.77
CA LYS A 18 -11.89 20.33 -15.93
C LYS A 18 -11.43 21.67 -16.50
N ILE A 19 -11.16 22.63 -15.62
CA ILE A 19 -10.48 23.89 -15.93
C ILE A 19 -9.35 24.11 -14.94
N VAL A 20 -8.25 24.67 -15.42
CA VAL A 20 -7.12 25.12 -14.62
C VAL A 20 -6.78 26.55 -15.02
N ILE A 21 -6.91 27.47 -14.08
CA ILE A 21 -6.52 28.87 -14.22
C ILE A 21 -5.21 29.06 -13.46
N SER A 22 -4.23 29.69 -14.10
CA SER A 22 -2.89 29.90 -13.53
C SER A 22 -2.20 31.12 -14.15
N ASN A 23 -0.94 31.35 -13.76
CA ASN A 23 -0.12 32.45 -14.26
C ASN A 23 -0.69 33.82 -13.88
N LYS A 24 -0.63 34.13 -12.58
CA LYS A 24 -1.12 35.39 -12.01
C LYS A 24 -0.49 36.62 -12.65
N VAL A 25 -1.25 37.71 -12.78
CA VAL A 25 -0.74 38.95 -13.40
C VAL A 25 0.37 39.61 -12.57
N ASN A 26 0.27 39.53 -11.24
CA ASN A 26 1.17 40.13 -10.25
C ASN A 26 1.16 39.30 -8.95
N LYS A 27 1.93 39.71 -7.93
CA LYS A 27 2.02 38.99 -6.65
C LYS A 27 0.84 39.23 -5.69
N GLU A 28 0.01 40.24 -5.96
CA GLU A 28 -1.13 40.63 -5.11
C GLU A 28 -2.35 39.71 -5.31
N VAL A 29 -2.40 39.01 -6.45
CA VAL A 29 -3.40 37.96 -6.68
C VAL A 29 -3.17 36.81 -5.69
N GLU A 30 -4.18 36.57 -4.84
CA GLU A 30 -4.13 35.67 -3.69
C GLU A 30 -3.88 34.20 -4.07
N TYR A 31 -4.58 33.68 -5.08
CA TYR A 31 -4.48 32.27 -5.44
C TYR A 31 -3.48 32.03 -6.56
N ASN A 32 -2.58 31.08 -6.37
CA ASN A 32 -1.57 30.69 -7.35
C ASN A 32 -2.17 29.90 -8.51
N LYS A 33 -3.22 29.14 -8.22
CA LYS A 33 -3.89 28.24 -9.16
C LYS A 33 -5.33 28.05 -8.72
N ILE A 34 -6.24 27.97 -9.69
CA ILE A 34 -7.65 27.68 -9.45
C ILE A 34 -8.07 26.53 -10.37
N ASN A 35 -8.59 25.45 -9.81
CA ASN A 35 -9.14 24.34 -10.57
C ASN A 35 -10.66 24.39 -10.54
N PHE A 36 -11.31 24.02 -11.64
CA PHE A 36 -12.72 23.68 -11.69
C PHE A 36 -12.82 22.22 -12.10
N LEU A 37 -13.67 21.46 -11.42
CA LEU A 37 -13.97 20.07 -11.72
C LEU A 37 -15.47 19.91 -11.84
N LEU A 38 -15.94 19.41 -12.98
CA LEU A 38 -17.35 19.09 -13.16
C LEU A 38 -17.71 17.87 -12.30
N LYS A 39 -18.69 18.03 -11.42
CA LYS A 39 -19.18 17.01 -10.50
C LYS A 39 -20.67 16.81 -10.67
N GLU A 40 -21.17 15.70 -10.16
CA GLU A 40 -22.59 15.33 -10.19
C GLU A 40 -22.98 14.87 -8.79
N ASN A 41 -24.07 15.40 -8.24
CA ASN A 41 -24.54 14.98 -6.92
C ASN A 41 -25.36 13.68 -6.99
N SER A 42 -25.74 13.14 -5.82
CA SER A 42 -26.53 11.90 -5.72
C SER A 42 -27.91 11.96 -6.38
N LYS A 43 -28.37 13.15 -6.78
CA LYS A 43 -29.65 13.39 -7.48
C LYS A 43 -29.44 13.65 -8.98
N GLY A 44 -28.24 13.45 -9.52
CA GLY A 44 -27.92 13.67 -10.94
C GLY A 44 -27.73 15.12 -11.36
N LYS A 45 -27.78 16.09 -10.44
CA LYS A 45 -27.56 17.52 -10.75
C LYS A 45 -26.06 17.79 -10.87
N LYS A 46 -25.63 18.30 -12.03
CA LYS A 46 -24.25 18.71 -12.29
C LYS A 46 -23.93 20.07 -11.67
N TYR A 47 -22.70 20.24 -11.21
CA TYR A 47 -22.17 21.48 -10.64
C TYR A 47 -20.64 21.50 -10.80
N TYR A 48 -20.01 22.67 -10.69
CA TYR A 48 -18.54 22.75 -10.67
C TYR A 48 -18.05 22.89 -9.23
N GLN A 49 -17.12 22.02 -8.84
CA GLN A 49 -16.33 22.18 -7.64
C GLN A 49 -15.07 22.95 -7.98
N ILE A 50 -14.83 24.04 -7.26
CA ILE A 50 -13.70 24.94 -7.45
C ILE A 50 -12.71 24.74 -6.31
N GLU A 51 -11.44 24.60 -6.64
CA GLU A 51 -10.33 24.51 -5.70
C GLU A 51 -9.39 25.70 -5.92
N LYS A 52 -9.26 26.57 -4.92
CA LYS A 52 -8.39 27.76 -4.96
C LYS A 52 -7.16 27.52 -4.10
N PHE A 53 -5.98 27.48 -4.72
CA PHE A 53 -4.72 27.13 -4.06
C PHE A 53 -3.92 28.39 -3.70
N THR A 54 -3.59 28.57 -2.43
CA THR A 54 -2.54 29.49 -1.97
C THR A 54 -1.22 28.74 -1.79
N ASP A 55 -0.20 29.36 -1.22
CA ASP A 55 1.06 28.66 -0.89
C ASP A 55 0.89 27.61 0.22
N LYS A 56 -0.11 27.76 1.09
CA LYS A 56 -0.26 26.95 2.31
C LYS A 56 -1.60 26.24 2.42
N GLN A 57 -2.63 26.69 1.71
CA GLN A 57 -4.01 26.25 1.91
C GLN A 57 -4.74 26.05 0.58
N VAL A 58 -5.80 25.24 0.63
CA VAL A 58 -6.72 25.03 -0.49
C VAL A 58 -8.13 25.35 0.00
N PHE A 59 -8.82 26.24 -0.71
CA PHE A 59 -10.20 26.61 -0.44
C PHE A 59 -11.13 25.94 -1.45
N HIS A 60 -12.31 25.52 -1.00
CA HIS A 60 -13.28 24.80 -1.81
C HIS A 60 -14.61 25.55 -1.87
N GLU A 61 -15.16 25.71 -3.07
CA GLU A 61 -16.50 26.26 -3.30
C GLU A 61 -17.21 25.47 -4.40
N ASN A 62 -18.54 25.50 -4.43
CA ASN A 62 -19.33 24.86 -5.48
C ASN A 62 -20.20 25.92 -6.17
N ILE A 63 -20.26 25.87 -7.50
CA ILE A 63 -21.10 26.76 -8.30
C ILE A 63 -22.02 25.95 -9.21
N GLU A 64 -23.16 26.52 -9.58
CA GLU A 64 -24.03 25.92 -10.57
C GLU A 64 -23.42 26.01 -11.99
N VAL A 65 -23.78 25.07 -12.87
CA VAL A 65 -23.21 25.01 -14.23
C VAL A 65 -23.53 26.27 -15.05
N ASN A 66 -24.68 26.89 -14.84
CA ASN A 66 -25.09 28.15 -15.49
C ASN A 66 -24.29 29.37 -15.01
N GLU A 67 -23.62 29.30 -13.85
CA GLU A 67 -22.83 30.41 -13.31
C GLU A 67 -21.37 30.42 -13.83
N ILE A 68 -20.93 29.32 -14.46
CA ILE A 68 -19.51 29.13 -14.81
C ILE A 68 -18.96 30.24 -15.70
N GLU A 69 -19.72 30.71 -16.70
CA GLU A 69 -19.27 31.75 -17.61
C GLU A 69 -18.92 33.04 -16.86
N LYS A 70 -19.84 33.48 -15.99
CA LYS A 70 -19.66 34.68 -15.16
C LYS A 70 -18.49 34.53 -14.20
N VAL A 71 -18.35 33.37 -13.56
CA VAL A 71 -17.28 33.09 -12.60
C VAL A 71 -15.92 33.01 -13.28
N LEU A 72 -15.81 32.32 -14.42
CA LEU A 72 -14.57 32.25 -15.19
C LEU A 72 -14.14 33.62 -15.68
N PHE A 73 -15.06 34.41 -16.22
CA PHE A 73 -14.75 35.77 -16.67
C PHE A 73 -14.27 36.63 -15.49
N GLY A 74 -14.98 36.62 -14.36
CA GLY A 74 -14.60 37.40 -13.17
C GLY A 74 -13.25 37.01 -12.57
N ILE A 75 -12.90 35.72 -12.63
CA ILE A 75 -11.59 35.25 -12.14
C ILE A 75 -10.49 35.59 -13.14
N VAL A 76 -10.63 35.24 -14.42
CA VAL A 76 -9.54 35.40 -15.40
C VAL A 76 -9.29 36.86 -15.71
N ASN A 77 -10.35 37.66 -15.84
CA ASN A 77 -10.23 39.08 -16.18
C ASN A 77 -9.35 39.76 -15.14
N GLU A 78 -8.29 40.41 -15.61
CA GLU A 78 -7.33 41.19 -14.82
C GLU A 78 -6.51 40.43 -13.76
N ASN A 79 -6.81 39.17 -13.42
CA ASN A 79 -6.06 38.43 -12.40
C ASN A 79 -5.12 37.33 -12.95
N TYR A 80 -5.46 36.70 -14.08
CA TYR A 80 -4.70 35.56 -14.61
C TYR A 80 -4.44 35.65 -16.12
N LYS A 81 -3.31 35.07 -16.55
CA LYS A 81 -2.86 35.09 -17.95
C LYS A 81 -3.05 33.77 -18.68
N GLN A 82 -3.46 32.70 -18.00
CA GLN A 82 -3.62 31.39 -18.60
C GLN A 82 -4.84 30.65 -18.05
N LEU A 83 -5.62 30.07 -18.95
CA LEU A 83 -6.70 29.15 -18.66
C LEU A 83 -6.54 27.93 -19.58
N SER A 84 -6.43 26.75 -19.00
CA SER A 84 -6.50 25.48 -19.74
C SER A 84 -7.78 24.76 -19.38
N ALA A 85 -8.51 24.27 -20.37
CA ALA A 85 -9.78 23.57 -20.18
C ALA A 85 -9.80 22.25 -20.95
N TRP A 86 -10.50 21.25 -20.43
CA TRP A 86 -10.62 19.93 -21.04
C TRP A 86 -12.09 19.55 -21.08
N SER A 87 -12.60 19.23 -22.27
CA SER A 87 -13.82 18.43 -22.46
C SER A 87 -13.41 16.97 -22.64
N ASN A 88 -14.37 16.06 -22.87
CA ASN A 88 -14.06 14.66 -23.20
C ASN A 88 -13.30 14.50 -24.53
N GLU A 89 -13.50 15.41 -25.48
CA GLU A 89 -13.03 15.28 -26.86
C GLU A 89 -12.03 16.35 -27.30
N SER A 90 -11.90 17.42 -26.52
CA SER A 90 -11.08 18.58 -26.83
C SER A 90 -10.31 19.07 -25.60
N SER A 91 -9.15 19.66 -25.86
CA SER A 91 -8.39 20.46 -24.91
C SER A 91 -8.26 21.87 -25.47
N PHE A 92 -8.44 22.85 -24.58
CA PHE A 92 -8.36 24.27 -24.87
C PHE A 92 -7.22 24.88 -24.05
N ASP A 93 -6.42 25.74 -24.69
CA ASP A 93 -5.38 26.53 -24.03
C ASP A 93 -5.59 28.00 -24.40
N LEU A 94 -6.05 28.78 -23.43
CA LEU A 94 -6.23 30.22 -23.52
C LEU A 94 -5.06 30.91 -22.85
N LYS A 95 -4.40 31.82 -23.58
CA LYS A 95 -3.31 32.66 -23.09
C LYS A 95 -3.56 34.13 -23.37
N ILE A 96 -3.29 34.97 -22.37
CA ILE A 96 -3.38 36.43 -22.48
C ILE A 96 -1.97 37.01 -22.45
N SER A 97 -1.61 37.73 -23.52
CA SER A 97 -0.30 38.39 -23.62
C SER A 97 -0.17 39.55 -22.62
N LYS A 98 1.07 40.01 -22.40
CA LYS A 98 1.32 41.22 -21.59
C LYS A 98 0.59 42.48 -22.11
N LYS A 99 0.27 42.52 -23.41
CA LYS A 99 -0.46 43.62 -24.06
C LYS A 99 -1.98 43.38 -24.13
N GLY A 100 -2.51 42.36 -23.44
CA GLY A 100 -3.95 42.07 -23.39
C GLY A 100 -4.51 41.29 -24.58
N LYS A 101 -3.70 40.95 -25.59
CA LYS A 101 -4.12 40.09 -26.71
C LYS A 101 -4.42 38.66 -26.23
N VAL A 102 -5.61 38.16 -26.55
CA VAL A 102 -6.09 36.82 -26.20
C VAL A 102 -5.79 35.84 -27.33
N PHE A 103 -5.28 34.66 -26.97
CA PHE A 103 -5.04 33.54 -27.89
C PHE A 103 -5.76 32.30 -27.36
N LEU A 104 -6.59 31.67 -28.18
CA LEU A 104 -7.27 30.42 -27.86
C LEU A 104 -6.80 29.33 -28.83
N GLY A 105 -6.14 28.30 -28.30
CA GLY A 105 -5.85 27.08 -29.03
C GLY A 105 -6.85 25.98 -28.67
N LYS A 106 -7.39 25.29 -29.68
CA LYS A 106 -8.22 24.08 -29.51
C LYS A 106 -7.52 22.88 -30.16
N LYS A 107 -7.43 21.76 -29.46
CA LYS A 107 -6.90 20.48 -29.96
C LYS A 107 -7.86 19.35 -29.64
N ARG A 108 -8.06 18.43 -30.58
CA ARG A 108 -8.82 17.19 -30.32
C ARG A 108 -7.99 16.26 -29.45
N SER A 109 -8.59 15.68 -28.42
CA SER A 109 -7.91 14.85 -27.41
C SER A 109 -8.90 13.92 -26.71
N ASN A 110 -8.54 12.65 -26.48
CA ASN A 110 -9.35 11.73 -25.68
C ASN A 110 -9.08 11.92 -24.19
N ASN A 111 -9.97 12.63 -23.50
CA ASN A 111 -9.84 13.04 -22.11
C ASN A 111 -10.79 12.28 -21.16
N SER A 112 -11.39 11.18 -21.61
CA SER A 112 -12.33 10.36 -20.82
C SER A 112 -11.83 9.96 -19.41
N LYS A 113 -10.52 9.89 -19.19
CA LYS A 113 -9.93 9.61 -17.86
C LYS A 113 -9.97 10.80 -16.87
N LEU A 114 -10.22 12.02 -17.36
CA LEU A 114 -10.33 13.22 -16.54
C LEU A 114 -11.74 13.38 -15.95
N SER A 115 -12.74 12.66 -16.47
CA SER A 115 -14.14 12.75 -16.05
C SER A 115 -14.47 11.91 -14.81
N ASN A 116 -13.51 11.65 -13.91
CA ASN A 116 -13.80 10.94 -12.66
C ASN A 116 -14.71 11.81 -11.77
N LYS A 117 -16.02 11.60 -11.98
CA LYS A 117 -17.15 12.29 -11.35
C LYS A 117 -17.34 11.92 -9.88
N SER A 118 -16.62 10.91 -9.36
CA SER A 118 -16.70 10.53 -7.96
C SER A 118 -15.86 11.44 -7.06
N HIS A 119 -16.36 11.67 -5.84
CA HIS A 119 -15.70 12.46 -4.77
C HIS A 119 -14.48 11.77 -4.15
N ASN A 120 -14.09 10.62 -4.68
CA ASN A 120 -12.88 9.92 -4.32
C ASN A 120 -12.07 9.72 -5.59
N LYS A 121 -10.76 9.97 -5.55
CA LYS A 121 -9.86 9.18 -6.39
C LYS A 121 -10.24 7.72 -6.12
N GLU A 122 -10.90 7.05 -7.06
CA GLU A 122 -11.10 5.61 -6.96
C GLU A 122 -9.71 4.99 -6.83
N LYS A 123 -9.41 4.54 -5.62
CA LYS A 123 -8.20 3.76 -5.37
C LYS A 123 -8.40 2.49 -6.19
N ASN A 124 -7.53 2.27 -7.18
CA ASN A 124 -7.53 1.07 -7.98
C ASN A 124 -7.05 -0.10 -7.12
N TYR A 125 -7.96 -0.66 -6.33
CA TYR A 125 -7.74 -1.88 -5.57
C TYR A 125 -7.59 -3.08 -6.51
N ILE A 126 -6.80 -4.07 -6.11
CA ILE A 126 -6.61 -5.32 -6.85
C ILE A 126 -7.85 -6.19 -6.72
N LEU A 127 -8.35 -6.34 -5.49
CA LEU A 127 -9.62 -7.00 -5.18
C LEU A 127 -10.70 -5.93 -5.26
N LYS A 128 -11.41 -5.83 -6.39
CA LYS A 128 -12.38 -4.77 -6.66
C LYS A 128 -13.78 -5.15 -6.21
N GLU A 129 -14.57 -4.12 -5.89
CA GLU A 129 -16.00 -4.29 -5.69
C GLU A 129 -16.67 -4.81 -6.96
N GLY A 130 -17.62 -5.73 -6.81
CA GLY A 130 -18.29 -6.47 -7.89
C GLY A 130 -17.62 -7.79 -8.25
N MET A 131 -16.41 -8.09 -7.73
CA MET A 131 -15.82 -9.42 -7.83
C MET A 131 -16.48 -10.37 -6.83
N ILE A 132 -16.79 -11.59 -7.27
CA ILE A 132 -17.26 -12.66 -6.39
C ILE A 132 -16.04 -13.40 -5.88
N ILE A 133 -15.66 -13.14 -4.63
CA ILE A 133 -14.48 -13.71 -3.98
C ILE A 133 -14.96 -14.40 -2.70
N GLU A 134 -15.16 -15.72 -2.75
CA GLU A 134 -15.74 -16.49 -1.65
C GLU A 134 -15.02 -16.27 -0.31
N PRO A 135 -13.68 -16.23 -0.25
CA PRO A 135 -12.97 -15.91 1.00
C PRO A 135 -13.35 -14.55 1.59
N LEU A 136 -13.62 -13.52 0.77
CA LEU A 136 -14.03 -12.20 1.27
C LEU A 136 -15.50 -12.15 1.68
N ILE A 137 -16.34 -12.95 1.04
CA ILE A 137 -17.76 -13.10 1.38
C ILE A 137 -17.89 -13.78 2.74
N ASP A 138 -17.20 -14.91 2.94
CA ASP A 138 -17.24 -15.65 4.20
C ASP A 138 -16.59 -14.88 5.36
N LEU A 139 -15.63 -14.00 5.05
CA LEU A 139 -15.06 -13.08 6.03
C LEU A 139 -16.01 -11.94 6.44
N GLY A 140 -17.15 -11.81 5.75
CA GLY A 140 -18.11 -10.72 5.91
C GLY A 140 -17.54 -9.37 5.45
N VAL A 141 -16.54 -9.37 4.57
CA VAL A 141 -16.00 -8.15 3.96
C VAL A 141 -16.79 -7.81 2.71
N PHE A 142 -17.17 -8.81 1.92
CA PHE A 142 -18.06 -8.66 0.76
C PHE A 142 -19.46 -9.18 1.06
N THR A 143 -20.47 -8.59 0.41
CA THR A 143 -21.80 -9.19 0.28
C THR A 143 -21.75 -10.31 -0.76
N LYS A 144 -22.84 -11.09 -0.86
CA LYS A 144 -22.95 -12.14 -1.89
C LYS A 144 -22.87 -11.60 -3.32
N GLU A 145 -23.19 -10.32 -3.51
CA GLU A 145 -23.12 -9.61 -4.78
C GLU A 145 -21.74 -8.96 -5.02
N GLY A 146 -20.75 -9.24 -4.17
CA GLY A 146 -19.39 -8.69 -4.30
C GLY A 146 -19.25 -7.23 -3.85
N LYS A 147 -20.23 -6.68 -3.12
CA LYS A 147 -20.18 -5.31 -2.60
C LYS A 147 -19.43 -5.22 -1.28
N VAL A 148 -18.67 -4.16 -1.05
CA VAL A 148 -17.95 -4.03 0.23
C VAL A 148 -18.94 -3.68 1.34
N ILE A 149 -18.91 -4.43 2.44
CA ILE A 149 -19.71 -4.12 3.62
C ILE A 149 -19.09 -2.90 4.31
N ASN A 150 -19.85 -1.79 4.38
CA ASN A 150 -19.36 -0.50 4.90
C ASN A 150 -18.67 -0.60 6.27
N SER A 151 -19.20 -1.40 7.20
CA SER A 151 -18.60 -1.59 8.53
C SER A 151 -17.28 -2.37 8.54
N LYS A 152 -16.91 -2.99 7.41
CA LYS A 152 -15.67 -3.74 7.19
C LYS A 152 -14.75 -3.08 6.15
N TYR A 153 -15.03 -1.84 5.75
CA TYR A 153 -14.26 -1.14 4.73
C TYR A 153 -12.79 -0.97 5.12
N ASP A 154 -12.47 -0.76 6.40
CA ASP A 154 -11.06 -0.70 6.85
C ASP A 154 -10.35 -2.03 6.67
N LYS A 155 -11.01 -3.15 7.02
CA LYS A 155 -10.47 -4.49 6.78
C LYS A 155 -10.24 -4.77 5.30
N TYR A 156 -11.17 -4.35 4.44
CA TYR A 156 -11.01 -4.42 2.99
C TYR A 156 -9.76 -3.66 2.49
N LYS A 157 -9.51 -2.45 3.00
CA LYS A 157 -8.28 -1.70 2.68
C LYS A 157 -7.03 -2.44 3.13
N GLN A 158 -7.02 -3.01 4.34
CA GLN A 158 -5.87 -3.72 4.89
C GLN A 158 -5.52 -4.95 4.04
N ILE A 159 -6.53 -5.72 3.65
CA ILE A 159 -6.35 -6.89 2.77
C ILE A 159 -5.80 -6.45 1.41
N ASN A 160 -6.39 -5.45 0.77
CA ASN A 160 -5.88 -4.96 -0.51
C ASN A 160 -4.45 -4.43 -0.39
N ARG A 161 -4.13 -3.68 0.68
CA ARG A 161 -2.79 -3.17 0.93
C ARG A 161 -1.76 -4.30 1.06
N PHE A 162 -2.14 -5.40 1.72
CA PHE A 162 -1.28 -6.59 1.79
C PHE A 162 -1.02 -7.15 0.38
N ILE A 163 -2.08 -7.36 -0.40
CA ILE A 163 -1.97 -7.89 -1.76
C ILE A 163 -1.17 -6.96 -2.67
N GLU A 164 -1.28 -5.65 -2.53
CA GLU A 164 -0.46 -4.67 -3.26
C GLU A 164 1.04 -4.84 -2.95
N ILE A 165 1.40 -5.04 -1.67
CA ILE A 165 2.80 -5.26 -1.25
C ILE A 165 3.35 -6.54 -1.87
N ILE A 166 2.54 -7.61 -1.93
CA ILE A 166 2.89 -8.86 -2.62
C ILE A 166 3.03 -8.62 -4.13
N ASP A 167 2.04 -7.99 -4.77
CA ASP A 167 2.01 -7.74 -6.21
C ASP A 167 3.22 -6.94 -6.67
N ASP A 168 3.71 -6.00 -5.86
CA ASP A 168 4.91 -5.25 -6.15
C ASP A 168 6.18 -6.12 -6.29
N GLU A 169 6.30 -7.25 -5.59
CA GLU A 169 7.38 -8.22 -5.84
C GLU A 169 7.04 -9.16 -6.99
N ILE A 170 5.81 -9.64 -7.05
CA ILE A 170 5.37 -10.63 -8.04
C ILE A 170 5.51 -10.08 -9.46
N LYS A 171 5.12 -8.83 -9.70
CA LYS A 171 5.18 -8.20 -11.04
C LYS A 171 6.60 -7.95 -11.57
N LYS A 172 7.64 -8.13 -10.76
CA LYS A 172 9.04 -7.97 -11.20
C LYS A 172 9.54 -9.14 -12.03
N ASN A 173 8.88 -10.30 -11.95
CA ASN A 173 9.24 -11.50 -12.67
C ASN A 173 7.98 -12.13 -13.29
N ASP A 174 8.16 -12.93 -14.34
CA ASP A 174 7.06 -13.69 -14.95
C ASP A 174 7.00 -15.10 -14.34
N TYR A 175 6.48 -15.18 -13.11
CA TYR A 175 6.28 -16.47 -12.43
C TYR A 175 5.16 -17.26 -13.10
N LYS A 176 5.42 -18.53 -13.42
CA LYS A 176 4.38 -19.48 -13.87
C LYS A 176 3.92 -20.40 -12.75
N GLU A 177 4.84 -20.74 -11.86
CA GLU A 177 4.59 -21.58 -10.70
C GLU A 177 5.24 -20.98 -9.45
N LEU A 178 4.59 -21.16 -8.29
CA LEU A 178 5.14 -20.79 -6.98
C LEU A 178 4.82 -21.85 -5.93
N THR A 179 5.78 -22.14 -5.07
CA THR A 179 5.55 -22.84 -3.81
C THR A 179 5.59 -21.85 -2.64
N ILE A 180 4.50 -21.78 -1.87
CA ILE A 180 4.29 -20.80 -0.81
C ILE A 180 4.02 -21.51 0.51
N LEU A 181 4.75 -21.13 1.56
CA LEU A 181 4.50 -21.58 2.93
C LEU A 181 3.98 -20.41 3.77
N ASP A 182 2.87 -20.61 4.48
CA ASP A 182 2.28 -19.63 5.39
C ASP A 182 2.33 -20.16 6.83
N PHE A 183 3.22 -19.60 7.65
CA PHE A 183 3.42 -20.00 9.04
C PHE A 183 2.51 -19.24 9.99
N GLY A 184 1.89 -19.97 10.91
CA GLY A 184 0.96 -19.38 11.88
C GLY A 184 -0.31 -18.91 11.19
N CYS A 185 -0.81 -19.67 10.22
CA CYS A 185 -1.89 -19.22 9.34
C CYS A 185 -3.22 -19.00 10.10
N GLY A 186 -3.39 -19.60 11.29
CA GLY A 186 -4.60 -19.45 12.08
C GLY A 186 -5.83 -19.84 11.29
N LYS A 187 -6.89 -19.01 11.34
CA LYS A 187 -8.11 -19.22 10.55
C LYS A 187 -7.93 -18.98 9.04
N SER A 188 -6.72 -18.64 8.59
CA SER A 188 -6.26 -18.64 7.19
C SER A 188 -7.01 -17.75 6.21
N TYR A 189 -7.80 -16.77 6.68
CA TYR A 189 -8.58 -15.89 5.80
C TYR A 189 -7.71 -15.18 4.75
N LEU A 190 -6.54 -14.68 5.16
CA LEU A 190 -5.64 -13.99 4.23
C LEU A 190 -4.94 -14.99 3.29
N THR A 191 -4.64 -16.19 3.76
CA THR A 191 -4.13 -17.32 2.94
C THR A 191 -5.08 -17.64 1.80
N PHE A 192 -6.39 -17.76 2.08
CA PHE A 192 -7.40 -18.03 1.05
C PHE A 192 -7.52 -16.88 0.04
N VAL A 193 -7.54 -15.63 0.51
CA VAL A 193 -7.59 -14.45 -0.37
C VAL A 193 -6.34 -14.37 -1.25
N LEU A 194 -5.18 -14.71 -0.69
CA LEU A 194 -3.92 -14.69 -1.42
C LEU A 194 -3.86 -15.79 -2.48
N TYR A 195 -4.36 -16.99 -2.16
CA TYR A 195 -4.50 -18.06 -3.14
C TYR A 195 -5.39 -17.63 -4.32
N TYR A 196 -6.56 -17.04 -4.04
CA TYR A 196 -7.44 -16.47 -5.06
C TYR A 196 -6.68 -15.42 -5.92
N TYR A 197 -5.93 -14.52 -5.30
CA TYR A 197 -5.14 -13.54 -6.04
C TYR A 197 -4.14 -14.20 -6.99
N PHE A 198 -3.38 -15.20 -6.54
CA PHE A 198 -2.40 -15.85 -7.39
C PHE A 198 -3.02 -16.63 -8.54
N VAL A 199 -4.05 -17.42 -8.26
CA VAL A 199 -4.66 -18.33 -9.24
C VAL A 199 -5.60 -17.55 -10.16
N GLU A 200 -6.60 -16.86 -9.61
CA GLU A 200 -7.68 -16.25 -10.40
C GLU A 200 -7.29 -14.90 -11.01
N ILE A 201 -6.47 -14.10 -10.31
CA ILE A 201 -6.08 -12.77 -10.81
C ILE A 201 -4.77 -12.83 -11.60
N LYS A 202 -3.75 -13.53 -11.07
CA LYS A 202 -2.42 -13.57 -11.71
C LYS A 202 -2.23 -14.75 -12.66
N ASN A 203 -3.11 -15.74 -12.67
CA ASN A 203 -2.98 -16.96 -13.48
C ASN A 203 -1.64 -17.67 -13.21
N ILE A 204 -1.22 -17.72 -11.95
CA ILE A 204 -0.02 -18.42 -11.49
C ILE A 204 -0.45 -19.73 -10.83
N ASN A 205 0.16 -20.84 -11.23
CA ASN A 205 -0.04 -22.11 -10.55
C ASN A 205 0.66 -22.07 -9.18
N VAL A 206 -0.09 -22.22 -8.08
CA VAL A 206 0.50 -22.10 -6.75
C VAL A 206 0.25 -23.36 -5.94
N LYS A 207 1.33 -23.95 -5.41
CA LYS A 207 1.27 -24.90 -4.30
C LYS A 207 1.41 -24.12 -2.99
N MET A 208 0.34 -24.02 -2.22
CA MET A 208 0.32 -23.28 -0.96
C MET A 208 0.07 -24.21 0.21
N ILE A 209 0.90 -24.10 1.24
CA ILE A 209 0.78 -24.89 2.48
C ILE A 209 0.68 -23.92 3.65
N GLY A 210 -0.44 -23.99 4.38
CA GLY A 210 -0.60 -23.26 5.64
C GLY A 210 -0.28 -24.15 6.84
N LEU A 211 0.48 -23.63 7.80
CA LEU A 211 0.92 -24.36 8.97
C LEU A 211 0.41 -23.70 10.26
N ASP A 212 -0.13 -24.52 11.15
CA ASP A 212 -0.59 -24.12 12.49
C ASP A 212 -0.39 -25.26 13.49
N LEU A 213 -0.40 -24.92 14.77
CA LEU A 213 -0.24 -25.86 15.89
C LEU A 213 -1.57 -26.49 16.32
N LYS A 214 -2.71 -25.97 15.85
CA LYS A 214 -4.04 -26.39 16.30
C LYS A 214 -4.72 -27.29 15.27
N GLU A 215 -4.87 -28.57 15.62
CA GLU A 215 -5.50 -29.58 14.75
C GLU A 215 -6.93 -29.19 14.33
N ASP A 216 -7.72 -28.61 15.23
CA ASP A 216 -9.09 -28.21 14.93
C ASP A 216 -9.16 -27.06 13.90
N VAL A 217 -8.15 -26.17 13.91
CA VAL A 217 -7.98 -25.10 12.94
C VAL A 217 -7.61 -25.69 11.59
N ILE A 218 -6.62 -26.59 11.55
CA ILE A 218 -6.16 -27.26 10.32
C ILE A 218 -7.31 -28.01 9.64
N ARG A 219 -8.09 -28.78 10.41
CA ARG A 219 -9.26 -29.49 9.88
C ARG A 219 -10.25 -28.54 9.21
N LYS A 220 -10.64 -27.46 9.91
CA LYS A 220 -11.58 -26.45 9.38
C LYS A 220 -11.02 -25.76 8.13
N CYS A 221 -9.74 -25.39 8.12
CA CYS A 221 -9.14 -24.74 6.96
C CYS A 221 -9.10 -25.68 5.73
N ASN A 222 -8.81 -26.97 5.92
CA ASN A 222 -8.89 -27.96 4.84
C ASN A 222 -10.33 -28.19 4.33
N GLU A 223 -11.33 -28.19 5.21
CA GLU A 223 -12.75 -28.24 4.81
C GLU A 223 -13.14 -27.02 3.96
N ILE A 224 -12.68 -25.83 4.36
CA ILE A 224 -12.90 -24.58 3.63
C ILE A 224 -12.20 -24.61 2.26
N ALA A 225 -10.94 -25.05 2.19
CA ALA A 225 -10.19 -25.19 0.94
C ALA A 225 -10.93 -26.09 -0.07
N LYS A 226 -11.45 -27.23 0.40
CA LYS A 226 -12.27 -28.15 -0.42
C LYS A 226 -13.55 -27.47 -0.91
N ARG A 227 -14.24 -26.72 -0.05
CA ARG A 227 -15.47 -26.00 -0.42
C ARG A 227 -15.21 -24.93 -1.49
N TYR A 228 -14.07 -24.25 -1.44
CA TYR A 228 -13.66 -23.29 -2.46
C TYR A 228 -13.04 -23.94 -3.71
N ARG A 229 -12.81 -25.27 -3.70
CA ARG A 229 -12.11 -26.01 -4.76
C ARG A 229 -10.68 -25.51 -5.00
N TYR A 230 -9.99 -25.15 -3.92
CA TYR A 230 -8.59 -24.73 -3.97
C TYR A 230 -7.69 -25.96 -3.86
N ASP A 231 -7.59 -26.72 -4.95
CA ASP A 231 -6.98 -28.05 -4.97
C ASP A 231 -5.48 -28.05 -4.59
N ASN A 232 -4.76 -26.95 -4.87
CA ASN A 232 -3.35 -26.80 -4.55
C ASN A 232 -3.10 -26.01 -3.25
N LEU A 233 -4.15 -25.78 -2.44
CA LEU A 233 -4.06 -25.23 -1.09
C LEU A 233 -4.44 -26.30 -0.07
N HIS A 234 -3.52 -26.60 0.84
CA HIS A 234 -3.79 -27.46 1.99
C HIS A 234 -3.14 -26.92 3.25
N PHE A 235 -3.58 -27.45 4.37
CA PHE A 235 -3.14 -27.06 5.69
C PHE A 235 -2.62 -28.27 6.45
N GLU A 236 -1.50 -28.11 7.14
CA GLU A 236 -0.85 -29.18 7.89
C GLU A 236 -0.61 -28.77 9.35
N LEU A 237 -0.68 -29.76 10.23
CA LEU A 237 -0.26 -29.58 11.62
C LEU A 237 1.27 -29.52 11.64
N GLY A 238 1.82 -28.37 12.04
CA GLY A 238 3.27 -28.18 11.99
C GLY A 238 3.74 -27.09 12.93
N ASP A 239 4.77 -27.40 13.71
CA ASP A 239 5.53 -26.40 14.45
C ASP A 239 6.59 -25.82 13.53
N ILE A 240 6.61 -24.50 13.42
CA ILE A 240 7.65 -23.77 12.71
C ILE A 240 9.04 -24.10 13.23
N ASN A 241 9.16 -24.40 14.53
CA ASN A 241 10.40 -24.88 15.12
C ASN A 241 10.60 -26.38 14.79
N GLY A 242 11.05 -26.65 13.57
CA GLY A 242 11.43 -28.00 13.14
C GLY A 242 10.63 -28.58 11.97
N TYR A 243 9.64 -27.86 11.44
CA TYR A 243 8.99 -28.25 10.19
C TYR A 243 10.04 -28.38 9.07
N LYS A 244 10.01 -29.52 8.38
CA LYS A 244 10.90 -29.83 7.27
C LYS A 244 10.09 -29.86 5.99
N TYR A 245 10.63 -29.23 4.97
CA TYR A 245 10.10 -29.27 3.62
C TYR A 245 11.26 -29.50 2.66
N GLU A 246 11.17 -30.54 1.85
CA GLU A 246 12.26 -31.01 0.99
C GLU A 246 12.25 -30.36 -0.40
N ASN A 247 11.13 -29.73 -0.78
CA ASN A 247 11.03 -29.06 -2.08
C ASN A 247 11.44 -27.58 -1.98
N ASN A 248 11.69 -26.97 -3.13
CA ASN A 248 11.98 -25.55 -3.23
C ASN A 248 10.79 -24.72 -2.73
N VAL A 249 11.08 -23.71 -1.90
CA VAL A 249 10.10 -22.73 -1.41
C VAL A 249 10.39 -21.41 -2.11
N ASP A 250 9.40 -20.84 -2.79
CA ASP A 250 9.56 -19.55 -3.47
C ASP A 250 9.22 -18.38 -2.54
N MET A 251 8.18 -18.55 -1.72
CA MET A 251 7.70 -17.51 -0.83
C MET A 251 7.40 -18.07 0.56
N VAL A 252 7.87 -17.35 1.58
CA VAL A 252 7.46 -17.59 2.97
C VAL A 252 6.66 -16.40 3.47
N ILE A 253 5.51 -16.70 4.06
CA ILE A 253 4.60 -15.75 4.67
C ILE A 253 4.50 -16.11 6.16
N THR A 254 4.51 -15.10 7.00
CA THR A 254 4.28 -15.27 8.43
C THR A 254 3.52 -14.07 8.95
N LEU A 255 2.24 -14.30 9.25
CA LEU A 255 1.31 -13.25 9.65
C LEU A 255 0.89 -13.55 11.08
N HIS A 256 1.28 -12.68 12.00
CA HIS A 256 1.03 -12.85 13.43
C HIS A 256 1.72 -14.06 14.08
N ALA A 257 2.86 -14.51 13.54
CA ALA A 257 3.79 -15.28 14.37
C ALA A 257 4.36 -14.34 15.46
N CYS A 258 4.22 -14.72 16.71
CA CYS A 258 4.58 -13.88 17.84
C CYS A 258 5.93 -14.29 18.43
N ASP A 259 6.67 -13.29 18.91
CA ASP A 259 7.98 -13.39 19.54
C ASP A 259 8.99 -14.18 18.69
N THR A 260 9.65 -15.18 19.26
CA THR A 260 10.68 -15.97 18.58
C THR A 260 10.15 -16.85 17.45
N ALA A 261 8.83 -17.07 17.37
CA ALA A 261 8.23 -17.79 16.24
C ALA A 261 8.48 -17.04 14.91
N THR A 262 8.55 -15.70 14.94
CA THR A 262 8.96 -14.93 13.76
C THR A 262 10.40 -15.24 13.38
N ASP A 263 11.31 -15.37 14.35
CA ASP A 263 12.73 -15.66 14.09
C ASP A 263 12.92 -17.05 13.47
N TYR A 264 12.20 -18.06 13.95
CA TYR A 264 12.18 -19.39 13.31
C TYR A 264 11.60 -19.33 11.89
N ALA A 265 10.58 -18.52 11.63
CA ALA A 265 10.04 -18.32 10.28
C ALA A 265 11.08 -17.77 9.32
N LEU A 266 11.76 -16.70 9.74
CA LEU A 266 12.80 -16.04 8.96
C LEU A 266 13.99 -16.98 8.74
N TYR A 267 14.43 -17.68 9.78
CA TYR A 267 15.50 -18.67 9.68
C TYR A 267 15.16 -19.79 8.70
N ASN A 268 13.98 -20.39 8.79
CA ASN A 268 13.57 -21.45 7.86
C ASN A 268 13.45 -20.93 6.43
N ALA A 269 12.95 -19.71 6.23
CA ALA A 269 12.89 -19.08 4.92
C ALA A 269 14.29 -18.89 4.31
N ILE A 270 15.28 -18.50 5.12
CA ILE A 270 16.68 -18.39 4.72
C ILE A 270 17.24 -19.79 4.38
N LYS A 271 16.96 -20.78 5.21
CA LYS A 271 17.41 -22.17 5.04
C LYS A 271 16.88 -22.83 3.77
N TRP A 272 15.60 -22.61 3.44
CA TRP A 272 15.01 -23.04 2.17
C TRP A 272 15.39 -22.17 0.97
N ASN A 273 16.25 -21.16 1.20
CA ASN A 273 16.69 -20.22 0.18
C ASN A 273 15.50 -19.55 -0.54
N ALA A 274 14.46 -19.19 0.22
CA ALA A 274 13.24 -18.62 -0.32
C ALA A 274 13.53 -17.34 -1.10
N LYS A 275 12.84 -17.16 -2.24
CA LYS A 275 13.01 -15.97 -3.09
C LYS A 275 12.43 -14.72 -2.44
N MET A 276 11.33 -14.88 -1.71
CA MET A 276 10.55 -13.81 -1.11
C MET A 276 10.10 -14.16 0.31
N ILE A 277 10.14 -13.18 1.19
CA ILE A 277 9.73 -13.30 2.60
C ILE A 277 8.85 -12.10 2.95
N PHE A 278 7.68 -12.38 3.49
CA PHE A 278 6.75 -11.37 4.00
C PHE A 278 6.36 -11.73 5.44
N SER A 279 6.80 -10.90 6.38
CA SER A 279 6.58 -11.12 7.80
C SER A 279 5.90 -9.92 8.44
N VAL A 280 4.85 -10.18 9.22
CA VAL A 280 4.19 -9.15 10.06
C VAL A 280 4.34 -9.56 11.53
N PRO A 281 5.41 -9.08 12.20
CA PRO A 281 5.67 -9.42 13.60
C PRO A 281 4.61 -8.82 14.54
N CYS A 282 3.95 -9.66 15.35
CA CYS A 282 2.84 -9.23 16.23
C CYS A 282 3.23 -8.98 17.68
N CYS A 283 4.01 -9.84 18.31
CA CYS A 283 4.47 -9.66 19.70
C CYS A 283 5.96 -9.83 19.74
N GLN A 284 6.64 -9.06 20.59
CA GLN A 284 8.09 -9.02 20.64
C GLN A 284 8.47 -8.75 22.08
N HIS A 285 8.88 -9.81 22.77
CA HIS A 285 9.21 -9.79 24.19
C HIS A 285 10.68 -10.12 24.43
N GLU A 286 11.34 -10.81 23.49
CA GLU A 286 12.76 -11.16 23.57
C GLU A 286 13.63 -9.96 23.99
N PHE A 287 13.70 -8.91 23.18
CA PHE A 287 14.54 -7.75 23.52
C PHE A 287 13.99 -6.99 24.73
N ASN A 288 12.67 -6.90 24.89
CA ASN A 288 12.09 -6.17 26.02
C ASN A 288 12.51 -6.78 27.37
N ASN A 289 12.65 -8.10 27.44
CA ASN A 289 13.08 -8.81 28.65
C ASN A 289 14.59 -8.67 28.89
N GLN A 290 15.39 -8.55 27.83
CA GLN A 290 16.85 -8.50 27.90
C GLN A 290 17.42 -7.07 28.02
N MET A 291 16.68 -6.05 27.56
CA MET A 291 17.22 -4.69 27.34
C MET A 291 17.81 -4.07 28.59
N GLN A 292 19.12 -3.84 28.55
CA GLN A 292 19.91 -3.12 29.54
C GLN A 292 20.60 -1.93 28.88
N ALA A 293 20.10 -0.72 29.12
CA ALA A 293 20.63 0.51 28.52
C ALA A 293 21.53 1.25 29.53
N ASN A 294 22.83 0.95 29.53
CA ASN A 294 23.77 1.56 30.46
C ASN A 294 24.04 3.04 30.14
N THR A 295 24.17 3.38 28.85
CA THR A 295 24.43 4.77 28.41
C THR A 295 23.13 5.57 28.20
N LEU A 296 22.01 4.88 27.97
CA LEU A 296 20.69 5.46 27.68
C LEU A 296 19.59 4.96 28.63
N PRO A 297 19.74 5.11 29.96
CA PRO A 297 18.78 4.59 30.94
C PRO A 297 17.38 5.21 30.79
N ILE A 298 17.25 6.36 30.11
CA ILE A 298 15.96 6.97 29.78
C ILE A 298 15.06 6.05 28.94
N LEU A 299 15.64 5.17 28.12
CA LEU A 299 14.90 4.24 27.27
C LEU A 299 14.28 3.08 28.06
N THR A 300 14.87 2.72 29.20
CA THR A 300 14.39 1.63 30.07
C THR A 300 13.59 2.13 31.27
N LYS A 301 13.65 3.43 31.58
CA LYS A 301 12.97 4.05 32.73
C LYS A 301 11.45 3.89 32.73
N TYR A 302 10.81 3.99 31.56
CA TYR A 302 9.36 3.91 31.42
C TYR A 302 8.99 2.64 30.65
N GLY A 303 8.17 1.76 31.23
CA GLY A 303 7.84 0.45 30.65
C GLY A 303 7.30 0.53 29.21
N ILE A 304 6.43 1.50 28.92
CA ILE A 304 5.87 1.69 27.56
C ILE A 304 6.93 2.15 26.55
N VAL A 305 7.92 2.94 26.98
CA VAL A 305 9.02 3.37 26.12
C VAL A 305 9.93 2.17 25.85
N LYS A 306 10.28 1.43 26.90
CA LYS A 306 11.09 0.20 26.80
C LYS A 306 10.48 -0.78 25.82
N GLU A 307 9.19 -1.08 25.97
CA GLU A 307 8.46 -2.02 25.11
C GLU A 307 8.50 -1.61 23.63
N ARG A 308 8.19 -0.34 23.33
CA ARG A 308 8.14 0.14 21.96
C ARG A 308 9.52 0.19 21.30
N VAL A 309 10.53 0.65 22.05
CA VAL A 309 11.91 0.73 21.56
C VAL A 309 12.45 -0.68 21.32
N ALA A 310 12.24 -1.62 22.26
CA ALA A 310 12.67 -3.00 22.11
C ALA A 310 12.03 -3.67 20.89
N ALA A 311 10.74 -3.44 20.63
CA ALA A 311 10.07 -3.95 19.44
C ALA A 311 10.69 -3.40 18.14
N LEU A 312 10.91 -2.08 18.06
CA LEU A 312 11.55 -1.47 16.88
C LEU A 312 12.98 -1.98 16.67
N MET A 313 13.75 -2.17 17.75
CA MET A 313 15.10 -2.72 17.68
C MET A 313 15.11 -4.16 17.19
N THR A 314 14.17 -4.98 17.65
CA THR A 314 14.04 -6.38 17.22
C THR A 314 13.75 -6.45 15.72
N ASP A 315 12.80 -5.65 15.21
CA ASP A 315 12.49 -5.62 13.78
C ASP A 315 13.65 -5.08 12.93
N ALA A 316 14.38 -4.08 13.44
CA ALA A 316 15.58 -3.57 12.79
C ALA A 316 16.68 -4.64 12.72
N VAL A 317 16.92 -5.40 13.79
CA VAL A 317 17.87 -6.51 13.81
C VAL A 317 17.46 -7.60 12.81
N ARG A 318 16.19 -8.01 12.81
CA ARG A 318 15.66 -8.98 11.83
C ARG A 318 15.88 -8.50 10.39
N GLY A 319 15.60 -7.23 10.14
CA GLY A 319 15.81 -6.60 8.83
C GLY A 319 17.28 -6.64 8.37
N ASN A 320 18.19 -6.23 9.24
CA ASN A 320 19.63 -6.23 8.94
C ASN A 320 20.21 -7.64 8.82
N LEU A 321 19.74 -8.61 9.61
CA LEU A 321 20.16 -10.00 9.47
C LEU A 321 19.77 -10.57 8.10
N LEU A 322 18.55 -10.29 7.63
CA LEU A 322 18.13 -10.63 6.27
C LEU A 322 19.02 -9.96 5.19
N GLU A 323 19.40 -8.70 5.40
CA GLU A 323 20.33 -8.01 4.47
C GLU A 323 21.72 -8.63 4.48
N ALA A 324 22.25 -8.98 5.66
CA ALA A 324 23.53 -9.66 5.82
C ALA A 324 23.56 -11.00 5.07
N VAL A 325 22.46 -11.76 5.08
CA VAL A 325 22.35 -13.03 4.33
C VAL A 325 21.93 -12.86 2.86
N GLY A 326 21.87 -11.62 2.35
CA GLY A 326 21.72 -11.32 0.92
C GLY A 326 20.30 -11.08 0.42
N TYR A 327 19.38 -10.68 1.28
CA TYR A 327 18.08 -10.17 0.86
C TYR A 327 18.10 -8.65 0.73
N LYS A 328 17.36 -8.12 -0.25
CA LYS A 328 16.95 -6.72 -0.23
C LYS A 328 15.77 -6.61 0.73
N THR A 329 16.00 -5.98 1.88
CA THR A 329 15.01 -5.91 2.96
C THR A 329 14.41 -4.51 3.09
N GLN A 330 13.12 -4.45 3.40
CA GLN A 330 12.38 -3.22 3.66
C GLN A 330 11.44 -3.44 4.85
N LEU A 331 11.44 -2.49 5.78
CA LEU A 331 10.41 -2.39 6.82
C LEU A 331 9.39 -1.36 6.35
N LEU A 332 8.15 -1.80 6.15
CA LEU A 332 7.08 -1.00 5.58
C LEU A 332 5.95 -0.84 6.58
N GLU A 333 5.31 0.33 6.59
CA GLU A 333 4.03 0.49 7.24
C GLU A 333 2.95 -0.27 6.46
N PHE A 334 2.38 -1.27 7.12
CA PHE A 334 1.38 -2.18 6.58
C PHE A 334 -0.04 -1.62 6.74
N ILE A 335 -0.37 -1.10 7.92
CA ILE A 335 -1.69 -0.59 8.28
C ILE A 335 -1.56 0.68 9.12
N ASP A 336 -2.58 1.52 9.11
CA ASP A 336 -2.58 2.76 9.91
C ASP A 336 -2.43 2.43 11.42
N ILE A 337 -1.59 3.18 12.12
CA ILE A 337 -1.36 3.10 13.57
C ILE A 337 -2.67 3.19 14.35
N ALA A 338 -3.67 3.92 13.84
CA ALA A 338 -5.00 4.04 14.45
C ALA A 338 -5.71 2.69 14.63
N HIS A 339 -5.35 1.67 13.84
CA HIS A 339 -5.91 0.33 13.94
C HIS A 339 -5.03 -0.66 14.71
N SER A 340 -3.72 -0.45 14.74
CA SER A 340 -2.78 -1.26 15.52
C SER A 340 -1.49 -0.49 15.79
N PRO A 341 -0.99 -0.45 17.05
CA PRO A 341 0.33 0.10 17.34
C PRO A 341 1.47 -0.73 16.73
N LYS A 342 1.15 -1.91 16.18
CA LYS A 342 2.08 -2.79 15.48
C LYS A 342 1.65 -2.91 14.03
N ASN A 343 2.38 -2.17 13.21
CA ASN A 343 2.05 -1.92 11.81
C ASN A 343 3.24 -2.14 10.88
N ILE A 344 4.33 -2.77 11.32
CA ILE A 344 5.51 -3.02 10.49
C ILE A 344 5.34 -4.36 9.77
N LEU A 345 5.57 -4.35 8.46
CA LEU A 345 5.77 -5.53 7.63
C LEU A 345 7.22 -5.54 7.16
N ILE A 346 7.91 -6.66 7.41
CA ILE A 346 9.22 -6.96 6.86
C ILE A 346 9.00 -7.63 5.50
N ARG A 347 9.48 -6.97 4.45
CA ARG A 347 9.51 -7.47 3.08
C ARG A 347 10.96 -7.72 2.71
N ALA A 348 11.30 -8.94 2.34
CA ALA A 348 12.63 -9.30 1.90
C ALA A 348 12.57 -10.11 0.61
N SER A 349 13.37 -9.75 -0.39
CA SER A 349 13.51 -10.53 -1.63
C SER A 349 14.98 -10.75 -1.98
N LYS A 350 15.30 -11.94 -2.51
CA LYS A 350 16.67 -12.27 -2.92
C LYS A 350 17.18 -11.26 -3.94
N SER A 351 18.38 -10.74 -3.69
CA SER A 351 18.99 -9.73 -4.53
C SER A 351 20.51 -9.86 -4.50
N LYS A 352 21.19 -9.24 -5.47
CA LYS A 352 22.64 -9.12 -5.47
C LYS A 352 23.05 -7.98 -4.53
N ILE A 353 23.21 -8.29 -3.24
CA ILE A 353 23.73 -7.35 -2.23
C ILE A 353 25.26 -7.45 -2.19
N SER A 354 25.97 -6.32 -2.24
CA SER A 354 27.43 -6.28 -2.19
C SER A 354 27.96 -6.76 -0.83
N MET A 355 29.17 -7.33 -0.81
CA MET A 355 29.79 -7.81 0.43
C MET A 355 29.91 -6.69 1.47
N GLU A 356 30.32 -5.50 1.05
CA GLU A 356 30.41 -4.31 1.92
C GLU A 356 29.09 -3.99 2.63
N LYS A 357 27.95 -4.11 1.93
CA LYS A 357 26.63 -3.88 2.53
C LYS A 357 26.24 -4.96 3.52
N LYS A 358 26.54 -6.23 3.20
CA LYS A 358 26.32 -7.35 4.12
C LYS A 358 27.12 -7.18 5.41
N ASP A 359 28.41 -6.88 5.28
CA ASP A 359 29.32 -6.64 6.41
C ASP A 359 28.86 -5.45 7.25
N LYS A 360 28.42 -4.38 6.60
CA LYS A 360 27.89 -3.20 7.29
C LYS A 360 26.62 -3.54 8.09
N ALA A 361 25.65 -4.21 7.47
CA ALA A 361 24.40 -4.60 8.13
C ALA A 361 24.68 -5.46 9.37
N LEU A 362 25.62 -6.41 9.27
CA LEU A 362 26.03 -7.27 10.36
C LEU A 362 26.76 -6.50 11.48
N LYS A 363 27.67 -5.58 11.14
CA LYS A 363 28.34 -4.72 12.11
C LYS A 363 27.36 -3.86 12.90
N GLU A 364 26.34 -3.29 12.23
CA GLU A 364 25.28 -2.52 12.90
C GLU A 364 24.48 -3.37 13.89
N VAL A 365 24.18 -4.63 13.53
CA VAL A 365 23.53 -5.60 14.44
C VAL A 365 24.40 -5.83 15.68
N TYR A 366 25.70 -6.11 15.50
CA TYR A 366 26.60 -6.33 16.64
C TYR A 366 26.75 -5.10 17.53
N SER A 367 26.84 -3.90 16.95
CA SER A 367 26.89 -2.66 17.73
C SER A 367 25.66 -2.48 18.61
N LEU A 368 24.46 -2.72 18.08
CA LEU A 368 23.21 -2.61 18.83
C LEU A 368 23.11 -3.70 19.92
N ILE A 369 23.51 -4.93 19.60
CA ILE A 369 23.56 -6.04 20.55
C ILE A 369 24.47 -5.70 21.74
N ASN A 370 25.67 -5.19 21.47
CA ASN A 370 26.64 -4.85 22.51
C ASN A 370 26.17 -3.68 23.38
N GLU A 371 25.53 -2.67 22.78
CA GLU A 371 25.04 -1.49 23.50
C GLU A 371 23.94 -1.83 24.51
N PHE A 372 23.04 -2.75 24.16
CA PHE A 372 21.85 -3.08 24.96
C PHE A 372 21.88 -4.47 25.61
N ASN A 373 22.99 -5.20 25.45
CA ASN A 373 23.23 -6.56 25.96
C ASN A 373 22.19 -7.59 25.49
N PHE A 374 21.93 -7.61 24.18
CA PHE A 374 20.95 -8.53 23.57
C PHE A 374 21.58 -9.85 23.12
N ASN A 375 20.79 -10.93 23.15
CA ASN A 375 21.09 -12.22 22.54
C ASN A 375 19.92 -12.60 21.62
N PRO A 376 19.94 -12.19 20.33
CA PRO A 376 18.83 -12.40 19.42
C PRO A 376 18.76 -13.85 18.91
N THR A 377 17.61 -14.50 19.05
CA THR A 377 17.39 -15.89 18.59
C THR A 377 17.75 -16.08 17.12
N LEU A 378 17.33 -15.16 16.23
CA LEU A 378 17.62 -15.27 14.79
C LEU A 378 19.13 -15.27 14.50
N LEU A 379 19.91 -14.45 15.21
CA LEU A 379 21.37 -14.39 15.01
C LEU A 379 22.02 -15.72 15.39
N ASP A 380 21.61 -16.31 16.51
CA ASP A 380 22.15 -17.59 17.00
C ASP A 380 21.83 -18.73 16.03
N LEU A 381 20.60 -18.77 15.50
CA LEU A 381 20.19 -19.73 14.49
C LEU A 381 21.02 -19.61 13.21
N LEU A 382 21.29 -18.38 12.75
CA LEU A 382 22.06 -18.15 11.52
C LEU A 382 23.54 -18.50 11.69
N LYS A 383 24.14 -18.18 12.84
CA LYS A 383 25.51 -18.58 13.17
C LYS A 383 25.67 -20.10 13.22
N LYS A 384 24.71 -20.79 13.86
CA LYS A 384 24.76 -22.25 14.03
C LYS A 384 24.85 -23.00 12.70
N ASP A 385 24.19 -22.49 11.67
CA ASP A 385 24.16 -23.09 10.33
C ASP A 385 25.10 -22.37 9.32
N ASN A 386 26.03 -21.52 9.80
CA ASN A 386 27.04 -20.80 9.00
C ASN A 386 26.47 -19.90 7.88
N PHE A 387 25.33 -19.25 8.13
CA PHE A 387 24.79 -18.25 7.20
C PHE A 387 25.47 -16.88 7.35
N ILE A 388 26.09 -16.62 8.50
CA ILE A 388 26.72 -15.36 8.91
C ILE A 388 28.04 -15.65 9.61
#